data_AF-A0A4R3Z9J6-F1
#
_entry.id   AF-A0A4R3Z9J6-F1
#
_cell.length_a   1.000
_cell.length_b   1.000
_cell.length_c   1.000
_cell.angle_alpha   90.00
_cell.angle_beta   90.00
_cell.angle_gamma   90.00
#
_symmetry.space_group_name_H-M   'P 1'
#
loop_
_entity.id
_entity.type
_entity.pdbx_description
1 polymer ?
#
loop_
_entity_poly.entity_id
_entity_poly.type
_entity_poly.pdbx_seq_one_letter_code
_entity_poly.pdbx_strand_id
1 'polypeptide(L)'
;MIATLTTCLMIALAASSISMTVTQTELFATFREWTAKKNALMGHLFQCFYCLSHWVVFGGMAVYRPALLNSGFALIDWVMTAFITITFATLINGLMFKVFQAAISMHVMKHEAQKTLQAK
;
A
#
# COMPACT_ATOMS: atom_id res chain seq x y z
N MET A 1 0.52 5.86 -24.77
CA MET A 1 0.84 6.81 -23.69
C MET A 1 -0.29 6.89 -22.65
N ILE A 2 -1.50 7.35 -23.00
CA ILE A 2 -2.63 7.46 -22.04
C ILE A 2 -2.96 6.11 -21.40
N ALA A 3 -3.17 5.06 -22.20
CA ALA A 3 -3.47 3.72 -21.70
C ALA A 3 -2.39 3.20 -20.72
N THR A 4 -1.11 3.41 -21.04
CA THR A 4 0.03 3.00 -20.20
C THR A 4 0.06 3.72 -18.86
N LEU A 5 -0.20 5.03 -18.86
CA LEU A 5 -0.30 5.82 -17.64
C LEU A 5 -1.46 5.34 -16.78
N THR A 6 -2.63 5.10 -17.38
CA THR A 6 -3.78 4.52 -16.68
C THR A 6 -3.42 3.16 -16.06
N THR A 7 -2.73 2.28 -16.78
CA THR A 7 -2.26 1.01 -16.22
C THR A 7 -1.36 1.21 -15.01
N CYS A 8 -0.40 2.13 -15.06
CA CYS A 8 0.48 2.44 -13.93
C CYS A 8 -0.33 2.96 -12.73
N LEU A 9 -1.30 3.85 -12.95
CA LEU A 9 -2.18 4.38 -11.91
C LEU A 9 -3.03 3.27 -11.27
N MET A 10 -3.58 2.35 -12.07
CA MET A 10 -4.36 1.22 -11.56
C MET A 10 -3.49 0.26 -10.75
N ILE A 11 -2.24 0.00 -11.19
CA ILE A 11 -1.26 -0.78 -10.42
C ILE A 11 -0.95 -0.07 -9.10
N ALA A 12 -0.71 1.23 -9.12
CA ALA A 12 -0.43 2.01 -7.91
C ALA A 12 -1.59 1.98 -6.91
N LEU A 13 -2.84 2.15 -7.37
CA LEU A 13 -4.04 2.07 -6.55
C LEU A 13 -4.22 0.67 -5.93
N ALA A 14 -4.08 -0.38 -6.74
CA ALA A 14 -4.17 -1.75 -6.28
C ALA A 14 -3.07 -2.07 -5.26
N ALA A 15 -1.82 -1.69 -5.57
CA ALA A 15 -0.67 -1.90 -4.69
C ALA A 15 -0.83 -1.20 -3.35
N SER A 16 -1.34 0.03 -3.35
CA SER A 16 -1.64 0.78 -2.13
C SER A 16 -2.71 0.09 -1.30
N SER A 17 -3.82 -0.30 -1.95
CA SER A 17 -4.96 -0.95 -1.28
C SER A 17 -4.57 -2.28 -0.66
N ILE A 18 -3.86 -3.13 -1.40
CA ILE A 18 -3.36 -4.43 -0.92
C ILE A 18 -2.40 -4.20 0.25
N SER A 19 -1.44 -3.29 0.10
CA SER A 19 -0.42 -3.06 1.13
C SER A 19 -1.01 -2.52 2.42
N MET A 20 -1.92 -1.55 2.33
CA MET A 20 -2.65 -1.01 3.48
C MET A 20 -3.50 -2.10 4.15
N THR A 21 -4.18 -2.93 3.36
CA THR A 21 -4.99 -4.05 3.88
C THR A 21 -4.14 -5.03 4.67
N VAL A 22 -3.05 -5.53 4.08
CA VAL A 22 -2.18 -6.53 4.70
C VAL A 22 -1.46 -5.96 5.93
N THR A 23 -1.05 -4.69 5.89
CA THR A 23 -0.25 -4.09 6.97
C THR A 23 -1.08 -3.52 8.12
N GLN A 24 -2.31 -3.06 7.88
CA GLN A 24 -3.11 -2.36 8.88
C GLN A 24 -4.33 -3.12 9.38
N THR A 25 -4.93 -4.04 8.60
CA THR A 25 -6.16 -4.69 9.06
C THR A 25 -5.87 -5.80 10.08
N GLU A 26 -6.79 -5.96 11.03
CA GLU A 26 -6.72 -6.98 12.08
C GLU A 26 -6.71 -8.41 11.52
N LEU A 27 -7.34 -8.63 10.36
CA LEU A 27 -7.38 -9.94 9.70
C LEU A 27 -5.98 -10.52 9.44
N PHE A 28 -4.98 -9.66 9.20
CA PHE A 28 -3.61 -10.06 8.93
C PHE A 28 -2.67 -9.94 10.15
N ALA A 29 -3.17 -9.62 11.34
CA ALA A 29 -2.34 -9.46 12.55
C ALA A 29 -1.53 -10.72 12.85
N THR A 30 -2.18 -11.88 12.93
CA THR A 30 -1.53 -13.17 13.18
C THR A 30 -0.47 -13.49 12.12
N PHE A 31 -0.76 -13.17 10.85
CA PHE A 31 0.19 -13.37 9.76
C PHE A 31 1.44 -12.48 9.92
N ARG A 32 1.27 -11.20 10.25
CA ARG A 32 2.38 -10.27 10.51
C ARG A 32 3.24 -10.68 11.71
N GLU A 33 2.61 -11.15 12.78
CA GLU A 33 3.35 -11.65 13.94
C GLU A 33 4.14 -12.92 13.62
N TRP A 34 3.53 -13.83 12.85
CA TRP A 34 4.19 -15.06 12.42
C TRP A 34 5.40 -14.78 11.53
N THR A 35 5.29 -13.86 10.56
CA THR A 35 6.43 -13.49 9.70
C THR A 35 7.55 -12.81 10.49
N ALA A 36 7.21 -11.93 11.44
CA ALA A 36 8.18 -11.29 12.32
C ALA A 36 8.96 -12.29 13.20
N LYS A 37 8.30 -13.35 13.68
CA LYS A 37 8.96 -14.44 14.43
C LYS A 37 9.93 -15.26 13.57
N LYS A 38 9.68 -15.36 12.27
CA LYS A 38 10.52 -16.15 11.34
C LYS A 38 11.75 -15.38 10.88
N ASN A 39 11.60 -14.11 10.54
CA ASN A 39 12.70 -13.27 10.08
C ASN A 39 12.35 -11.79 10.29
N ALA A 40 13.25 -11.03 10.92
CA ALA A 40 13.03 -9.62 11.24
C ALA A 40 12.78 -8.75 9.99
N LEU A 41 13.47 -9.02 8.88
CA LEU A 41 13.35 -8.25 7.64
C LEU A 41 12.01 -8.52 6.94
N MET A 42 11.57 -9.78 6.92
CA MET A 42 10.22 -10.13 6.43
C MET A 42 9.12 -9.56 7.33
N GLY A 43 9.32 -9.56 8.66
CA GLY A 43 8.42 -8.89 9.59
C GLY A 43 8.27 -7.41 9.27
N HIS A 44 9.39 -6.70 9.07
CA HIS A 44 9.37 -5.28 8.71
C HIS A 44 8.63 -5.02 7.40
N LEU A 45 8.85 -5.88 6.39
CA LEU A 45 8.17 -5.78 5.11
C LEU A 45 6.64 -5.80 5.25
N PHE A 46 6.08 -6.73 6.03
CA PHE A 46 4.62 -6.89 6.20
C PHE A 46 4.00 -5.93 7.22
N GLN A 47 4.80 -5.13 7.92
CA GLN A 47 4.33 -4.08 8.83
C GLN A 47 4.41 -2.68 8.18
N CYS A 48 5.14 -2.54 7.08
CA CYS A 48 5.37 -1.29 6.38
C CYS A 48 4.59 -1.26 5.04
N PHE A 49 3.47 -0.52 4.98
CA PHE A 49 2.67 -0.40 3.75
C PHE A 49 3.48 0.13 2.55
N TYR A 50 4.43 1.04 2.80
CA TYR A 50 5.32 1.57 1.78
C TYR A 50 6.21 0.46 1.22
N CYS A 51 6.87 -0.29 2.11
CA CYS A 51 7.77 -1.37 1.76
C CYS A 51 7.05 -2.46 0.98
N LEU A 52 5.89 -2.91 1.47
CA LEU A 52 5.08 -3.92 0.79
C LEU A 52 4.61 -3.45 -0.60
N SER A 53 4.27 -2.17 -0.75
CA SER A 53 3.81 -1.61 -2.02
C SER A 53 4.86 -1.68 -3.14
N HIS A 54 6.16 -1.69 -2.83
CA HIS A 54 7.21 -1.88 -3.85
C HIS A 54 7.06 -3.24 -4.52
N TRP A 55 6.92 -4.29 -3.70
CA TRP A 55 6.83 -5.65 -4.20
C TRP A 55 5.52 -5.89 -4.95
N VAL A 56 4.42 -5.28 -4.50
CA VAL A 56 3.14 -5.37 -5.23
C VAL A 56 3.21 -4.60 -6.55
N VAL A 57 3.85 -3.42 -6.60
CA VAL A 57 4.09 -2.70 -7.87
C VAL A 57 4.98 -3.51 -8.80
N PHE A 58 6.09 -4.08 -8.32
CA PHE A 58 6.97 -4.91 -9.13
C PHE A 58 6.22 -6.13 -9.69
N GLY A 59 5.38 -6.78 -8.87
CA GLY A 59 4.51 -7.87 -9.32
C GLY A 59 3.54 -7.42 -10.42
N GLY A 60 2.83 -6.30 -10.22
CA GLY A 60 1.94 -5.72 -11.23
C GLY A 60 2.67 -5.38 -12.53
N MET A 61 3.85 -4.77 -12.44
CA MET A 61 4.65 -4.44 -13.61
C MET A 61 5.22 -5.65 -14.33
N ALA A 62 5.56 -6.73 -13.63
CA ALA A 62 6.01 -7.97 -14.25
C ALA A 62 4.88 -8.60 -15.10
N VAL A 63 3.63 -8.49 -14.64
CA VAL A 63 2.44 -9.02 -15.32
C VAL A 63 2.01 -8.12 -16.49
N TYR A 64 1.76 -6.83 -16.22
CA TYR A 64 1.18 -5.91 -17.21
C TYR A 64 2.22 -5.22 -18.10
N ARG A 65 3.51 -5.27 -17.71
CA ARG A 65 4.65 -4.73 -18.46
C ARG A 65 4.44 -3.32 -19.03
N PRO A 66 3.98 -2.34 -18.23
CA PRO A 66 3.87 -0.96 -18.72
C PRO A 66 5.27 -0.35 -18.93
N ALA A 67 5.42 0.45 -19.97
CA ALA A 67 6.62 1.26 -20.23
C ALA A 67 6.21 2.70 -20.56
N LEU A 68 6.44 3.62 -19.62
CA LEU A 68 6.09 5.04 -19.80
C LEU A 68 7.11 5.81 -20.62
N LEU A 69 8.38 5.39 -20.52
CA LEU A 69 9.51 6.00 -21.19
C LEU A 69 9.97 5.12 -22.34
N ASN A 70 10.62 5.74 -23.33
CA ASN A 70 11.24 5.06 -24.44
C ASN A 70 12.60 5.73 -24.72
N SER A 71 13.64 5.22 -24.07
CA SER A 71 15.03 5.69 -24.21
C SER A 71 15.87 4.79 -25.13
N GLY A 72 15.30 3.68 -25.62
CA GLY A 72 16.01 2.62 -26.33
C GLY A 72 16.64 1.56 -25.40
N PHE A 73 16.66 1.79 -24.08
CA PHE A 73 17.15 0.83 -23.08
C PHE A 73 16.00 0.30 -22.22
N ALA A 74 15.45 -0.86 -22.61
CA ALA A 74 14.25 -1.43 -21.97
C ALA A 74 14.34 -1.60 -20.44
N LEU A 75 15.52 -1.99 -19.92
CA LEU A 75 15.70 -2.15 -18.47
C LEU A 75 15.61 -0.82 -17.73
N ILE A 76 16.21 0.24 -18.27
CA ILE A 76 16.18 1.58 -17.67
C ILE A 76 14.74 2.11 -17.69
N ASP A 77 14.05 1.99 -18.83
CA ASP A 77 12.66 2.44 -18.96
C ASP A 77 11.72 1.70 -17.99
N TRP A 78 11.95 0.40 -17.77
CA TRP A 78 11.18 -0.40 -16.82
C TRP A 78 11.43 0.04 -15.38
N VAL A 79 12.70 0.21 -14.98
CA VAL A 79 13.06 0.69 -13.64
C VAL A 79 12.47 2.07 -13.38
N MET A 80 12.60 3.00 -14.32
CA MET A 80 12.05 4.35 -14.21
C MET A 80 10.52 4.31 -14.08
N THR A 81 9.85 3.51 -14.92
CA THR A 81 8.39 3.32 -14.84
C THR A 81 7.98 2.74 -13.48
N ALA A 82 8.79 1.85 -12.89
CA ALA A 82 8.54 1.27 -11.59
C ALA A 82 8.61 2.29 -10.47
N PHE A 83 9.67 3.11 -10.44
CA PHE A 83 9.79 4.16 -9.43
C PHE A 83 8.68 5.23 -9.58
N ILE A 84 8.30 5.61 -10.80
CA ILE A 84 7.15 6.50 -11.03
C ILE A 84 5.87 5.90 -10.45
N THR A 85 5.62 4.61 -10.71
CA THR A 85 4.44 3.91 -10.22
C THR A 85 4.45 3.78 -8.69
N ILE A 86 5.62 3.51 -8.08
CA ILE A 86 5.82 3.48 -6.63
C ILE A 86 5.56 4.86 -6.02
N THR A 87 6.00 5.95 -6.66
CA THR A 87 5.70 7.31 -6.19
C THR A 87 4.21 7.55 -6.13
N PHE A 88 3.45 7.18 -7.17
CA PHE A 88 1.99 7.27 -7.13
C PHE A 88 1.40 6.41 -6.00
N ALA A 89 1.86 5.16 -5.85
CA ALA A 89 1.40 4.29 -4.78
C ALA A 89 1.69 4.88 -3.38
N THR A 90 2.82 5.55 -3.22
CA THR A 90 3.20 6.20 -1.96
C THR A 90 2.29 7.38 -1.63
N LEU A 91 1.96 8.21 -2.62
CA LEU A 91 1.01 9.31 -2.46
C LEU A 91 -0.38 8.78 -2.08
N ILE A 92 -0.86 7.76 -2.78
CA ILE A 92 -2.14 7.11 -2.49
C ILE A 92 -2.13 6.50 -1.08
N ASN A 93 -1.08 5.76 -0.71
CA ASN A 93 -0.90 5.24 0.63
C ASN A 93 -0.97 6.34 1.70
N GLY A 94 -0.29 7.48 1.50
CA GLY A 94 -0.34 8.61 2.42
C GLY A 94 -1.76 9.19 2.58
N LEU A 95 -2.52 9.28 1.49
CA LEU A 95 -3.92 9.69 1.52
C LEU A 95 -4.79 8.65 2.25
N MET A 96 -4.66 7.36 1.91
CA MET A 96 -5.39 6.27 2.55
C MET A 96 -5.10 6.19 4.04
N PHE A 97 -3.84 6.37 4.44
CA PHE A 97 -3.43 6.35 5.84
C PHE A 97 -4.07 7.48 6.64
N LYS A 98 -4.12 8.70 6.10
CA LYS A 98 -4.85 9.82 6.73
C LYS A 98 -6.35 9.53 6.88
N VAL A 99 -6.97 8.97 5.83
CA VAL A 99 -8.39 8.58 5.87
C VAL A 99 -8.63 7.51 6.94
N PHE A 100 -7.75 6.51 7.00
CA PHE A 100 -7.82 5.43 7.99
C PHE A 100 -7.65 5.95 9.43
N GLN A 101 -6.70 6.85 9.67
CA GLN A 101 -6.53 7.50 10.97
C GLN A 101 -7.78 8.30 11.37
N ALA A 102 -8.37 9.06 10.45
CA ALA A 102 -9.60 9.80 10.73
C ALA A 102 -10.76 8.87 11.07
N ALA A 103 -10.88 7.74 10.37
CA ALA A 103 -11.91 6.72 10.64
C ALA A 103 -11.73 6.07 12.02
N ILE A 104 -10.50 5.69 12.39
CA ILE A 104 -10.20 5.14 13.72
C ILE A 104 -10.51 6.16 14.81
N SER A 105 -10.06 7.40 14.65
CA SER A 105 -10.32 8.48 15.63
C SER A 105 -11.82 8.67 15.85
N MET A 106 -12.62 8.69 14.77
CA MET A 106 -14.08 8.76 14.86
C MET A 106 -14.67 7.54 15.59
N HIS A 107 -14.19 6.34 15.30
CA HIS A 107 -14.66 5.11 15.96
C HIS A 107 -14.39 5.14 17.47
N VAL A 108 -13.18 5.55 17.88
CA VAL A 108 -12.81 5.68 19.30
C VAL A 108 -13.69 6.71 20.00
N MET A 109 -13.83 7.92 19.43
CA MET A 109 -14.68 8.96 20.02
C MET A 109 -16.14 8.51 20.18
N LYS A 110 -16.70 7.81 19.18
CA LYS A 110 -18.08 7.27 19.27
C LYS A 110 -18.21 6.23 20.38
N HIS A 111 -17.23 5.34 20.52
CA HIS A 111 -17.22 4.31 21.55
C HIS A 111 -17.09 4.90 22.96
N GLU A 112 -16.26 5.93 23.14
CA GLU A 112 -16.13 6.66 24.41
C GLU A 112 -17.42 7.44 24.79
N ALA A 113 -18.03 8.10 23.81
CA ALA A 113 -19.30 8.80 24.01
C ALA A 113 -20.42 7.82 24.41
N GLN A 114 -20.50 6.66 23.76
CA GLN A 114 -21.46 5.60 24.12
C GLN A 114 -21.26 5.09 25.55
N LYS A 115 -20.02 4.83 25.95
CA LYS A 115 -19.70 4.42 27.33
C LYS A 115 -20.13 5.46 28.36
N THR A 116 -19.89 6.74 28.07
CA THR A 116 -20.26 7.85 28.97
C THR A 116 -21.78 7.99 29.12
N LEU A 117 -22.53 7.83 28.03
CA LEU A 117 -24.00 7.90 28.04
C LEU A 117 -24.64 6.70 28.74
N GLN A 118 -24.01 5.52 28.71
CA GLN A 118 -24.50 4.32 29.41
C GLN A 118 -24.13 4.29 30.89
N ALA A 119 -23.11 5.04 31.31
CA ALA A 119 -22.68 5.15 32.70
C ALA A 119 -23.48 6.19 33.52
N LYS A 120 -24.44 6.87 32.89
CA LYS A 120 -25.28 7.91 33.48
C LYS A 120 -26.74 7.48 33.49
#